data_AF-A0A2D0KG46-F1
#
_entry.id   AF-A0A2D0KG46-F1
#
_cell.length_a   1.000
_cell.length_b   1.000
_cell.length_c   1.000
_cell.angle_alpha   90.00
_cell.angle_beta   90.00
_cell.angle_gamma   90.00
#
_symmetry.space_group_name_H-M   'P 1'
#
loop_
_entity.id
_entity.type
_entity.pdbx_description
1 polymer ?
#
loop_
_entity_poly.entity_id
_entity_poly.type
_entity_poly.pdbx_seq_one_letter_code
_entity_poly.pdbx_strand_id
1 'polypeptide(L)'
;MRNIAILALASMIVLGTTRALAKTADTDHIPEVNSPAAYPYCMPYGYKRNFNHHRDSQYNYSYIFGGVALTEQQREQMWNLVKEQHQYEQPLIDMRAEHRKLNALLAAEDFDEAEVRLQLEKIAEKNVALGVEIARIGNQIYQLLTPEQKELLKNRLKQMNVRLEK
;
A
#
# COMPACT_ATOMS: atom_id res chain seq x y z
N MET A 1 47.51 -53.45 -6.38
CA MET A 1 47.52 -52.54 -7.55
C MET A 1 46.89 -53.23 -8.75
N ARG A 2 45.71 -52.75 -9.16
CA ARG A 2 45.16 -52.82 -10.52
C ARG A 2 43.89 -51.97 -10.54
N ASN A 3 44.02 -50.79 -11.12
CA ASN A 3 42.96 -49.80 -11.32
C ASN A 3 42.22 -50.14 -12.62
N ILE A 4 40.90 -50.29 -12.58
CA ILE A 4 40.03 -50.03 -13.73
C ILE A 4 38.68 -49.53 -13.18
N ALA A 5 38.45 -48.22 -13.25
CA ALA A 5 37.12 -47.64 -13.09
C ALA A 5 36.85 -46.78 -14.31
N ILE A 6 35.75 -47.09 -14.96
CA ILE A 6 35.37 -46.72 -16.33
C ILE A 6 34.76 -45.31 -16.32
N LEU A 7 35.25 -44.46 -17.21
CA LEU A 7 34.63 -43.19 -17.61
C LEU A 7 33.37 -43.48 -18.41
N ALA A 8 32.23 -42.95 -17.98
CA ALA A 8 31.05 -42.80 -18.82
C ALA A 8 30.47 -41.39 -18.65
N LEU A 9 30.73 -40.57 -19.66
CA LEU A 9 30.14 -39.26 -19.91
C LEU A 9 28.72 -39.49 -20.45
N ALA A 10 27.69 -38.97 -19.78
CA ALA A 10 26.35 -38.89 -20.34
C ALA A 10 25.78 -37.48 -20.16
N SER A 11 25.85 -36.75 -21.27
CA SER A 11 25.24 -35.46 -21.52
C SER A 11 23.71 -35.55 -21.40
N MET A 12 23.10 -34.64 -20.65
CA MET A 12 21.70 -34.29 -20.85
C MET A 12 21.60 -32.80 -21.09
N ILE A 13 21.48 -32.46 -22.37
CA ILE A 13 21.09 -31.15 -22.87
C ILE A 13 19.62 -30.96 -22.48
N VAL A 14 19.35 -30.07 -21.52
CA VAL A 14 17.99 -29.57 -21.29
C VAL A 14 17.74 -28.47 -22.29
N LEU A 15 16.98 -28.80 -23.34
CA LEU A 15 16.35 -27.84 -24.25
C LEU A 15 15.31 -27.02 -23.48
N GLY A 16 15.74 -25.88 -22.94
CA GLY A 16 14.85 -24.83 -22.46
C GLY A 16 14.17 -24.17 -23.66
N THR A 17 12.86 -24.26 -23.71
CA THR A 17 12.00 -23.73 -24.77
C THR A 17 12.09 -22.19 -24.83
N THR A 18 12.46 -21.65 -25.99
CA THR A 18 12.28 -20.23 -26.30
C THR A 18 10.79 -19.92 -26.33
N ARG A 19 10.30 -19.10 -25.39
CA ARG A 19 9.00 -18.43 -25.55
C ARG A 19 9.16 -17.39 -26.66
N ALA A 20 8.59 -17.68 -27.83
CA ALA A 20 8.31 -16.65 -28.82
C ALA A 20 7.21 -15.73 -28.24
N LEU A 21 7.58 -14.53 -27.81
CA LEU A 21 6.61 -13.46 -27.56
C LEU A 21 6.14 -12.96 -28.92
N ALA A 22 4.89 -13.29 -29.25
CA ALA A 22 4.22 -12.82 -30.44
C ALA A 22 4.14 -11.29 -30.40
N LYS A 23 4.68 -10.67 -31.46
CA LYS A 23 4.52 -9.25 -31.77
C LYS A 23 3.14 -9.03 -32.37
N THR A 24 2.22 -8.45 -31.61
CA THR A 24 1.07 -7.70 -32.15
C THR A 24 0.56 -6.73 -31.10
N ALA A 25 0.66 -5.43 -31.38
CA ALA A 25 -0.49 -4.55 -31.37
C ALA A 25 -0.11 -3.25 -32.06
N ASP A 26 -0.77 -3.06 -33.19
CA ASP A 26 -0.90 -1.82 -33.93
C ASP A 26 -1.43 -0.70 -33.03
N THR A 27 -1.03 0.52 -33.33
CA THR A 27 -1.61 1.75 -32.78
C THR A 27 -3.09 1.81 -33.12
N ASP A 28 -3.98 1.92 -32.12
CA ASP A 28 -5.24 2.66 -32.24
C ASP A 28 -5.95 2.86 -30.87
N HIS A 29 -6.21 4.13 -30.55
CA HIS A 29 -7.26 4.67 -29.69
C HIS A 29 -7.40 4.22 -28.20
N ILE A 30 -7.06 5.12 -27.27
CA ILE A 30 -7.47 5.04 -25.85
C ILE A 30 -8.90 5.59 -25.72
N PRO A 31 -9.89 4.81 -25.24
CA PRO A 31 -11.18 5.36 -24.86
C PRO A 31 -11.10 5.93 -23.44
N GLU A 32 -11.39 7.22 -23.31
CA GLU A 32 -11.63 7.92 -22.05
C GLU A 32 -12.97 7.43 -21.46
N VAL A 33 -12.92 6.59 -20.42
CA VAL A 33 -14.12 6.11 -19.72
C VAL A 33 -14.41 7.01 -18.53
N ASN A 34 -15.36 7.91 -18.75
CA ASN A 34 -16.15 8.59 -17.73
C ASN A 34 -17.08 7.61 -17.00
N SER A 35 -17.28 7.82 -15.69
CA SER A 35 -18.54 7.65 -14.90
C SER A 35 -18.30 7.05 -13.49
N PRO A 36 -19.30 6.98 -12.58
CA PRO A 36 -20.02 8.09 -11.94
C PRO A 36 -20.22 7.90 -10.41
N ALA A 37 -20.45 9.02 -9.70
CA ALA A 37 -21.29 9.21 -8.50
C ALA A 37 -21.12 8.42 -7.16
N ALA A 38 -21.02 9.24 -6.08
CA ALA A 38 -21.67 9.14 -4.76
C ALA A 38 -21.24 8.00 -3.80
N TYR A 39 -20.95 8.18 -2.50
CA TYR A 39 -21.66 8.87 -1.39
C TYR A 39 -20.65 9.06 -0.19
N PRO A 40 -21.03 9.13 1.11
CA PRO A 40 -21.57 10.25 1.90
C PRO A 40 -20.75 10.56 3.20
N TYR A 41 -20.47 11.84 3.51
CA TYR A 41 -20.02 12.42 4.81
C TYR A 41 -18.79 11.79 5.55
N CYS A 42 -17.86 12.53 6.19
CA CYS A 42 -17.81 13.92 6.62
C CYS A 42 -16.34 14.41 6.49
N MET A 43 -16.12 15.52 5.78
CA MET A 43 -14.84 16.24 5.68
C MET A 43 -14.91 17.49 6.56
N PRO A 44 -13.82 17.87 7.26
CA PRO A 44 -13.76 19.11 8.03
C PRO A 44 -13.64 20.30 7.07
N TYR A 45 -14.39 21.35 7.39
CA TYR A 45 -14.57 22.64 6.70
C TYR A 45 -13.54 23.06 5.63
N GLY A 46 -14.05 23.22 4.41
CA GLY A 46 -13.90 24.44 3.60
C GLY A 46 -12.49 24.87 3.19
N TYR A 47 -11.85 24.15 2.25
CA TYR A 47 -10.89 24.76 1.33
C TYR A 47 -11.09 24.20 -0.08
N LYS A 48 -11.19 25.09 -1.07
CA LYS A 48 -11.38 24.75 -2.49
C LYS A 48 -10.29 23.77 -2.94
N ARG A 49 -10.66 22.59 -3.43
CA ARG A 49 -9.71 21.59 -3.93
C ARG A 49 -9.68 21.54 -5.44
N ASN A 50 -8.54 21.97 -5.96
CA ASN A 50 -7.97 21.54 -7.22
C ASN A 50 -7.85 20.00 -7.23
N PHE A 51 -8.07 19.41 -8.41
CA PHE A 51 -8.12 17.97 -8.70
C PHE A 51 -6.76 17.23 -8.59
N ASN A 52 -5.97 17.41 -7.51
CA ASN A 52 -4.69 16.74 -7.34
C ASN A 52 -4.37 16.33 -5.88
N HIS A 53 -5.29 15.62 -5.20
CA HIS A 53 -5.04 15.07 -3.85
C HIS A 53 -5.47 13.60 -3.69
N HIS A 54 -5.11 12.73 -4.64
CA HIS A 54 -5.28 11.29 -4.43
C HIS A 54 -4.15 10.64 -3.62
N ARG A 55 -3.07 11.37 -3.30
CA ARG A 55 -1.90 10.82 -2.58
C ARG A 55 -1.92 11.06 -1.07
N ASP A 56 -2.73 11.99 -0.57
CA ASP A 56 -2.72 12.40 0.85
C ASP A 56 -3.77 11.67 1.71
N SER A 57 -4.55 10.76 1.13
CA SER A 57 -5.66 10.08 1.82
C SER A 57 -5.40 8.61 2.15
N GLN A 58 -4.16 8.13 2.02
CA GLN A 58 -3.85 6.72 2.27
C GLN A 58 -3.77 6.37 3.76
N TYR A 59 -3.64 7.38 4.62
CA TYR A 59 -3.49 7.22 6.08
C TYR A 59 -4.63 7.88 6.83
N ASN A 60 -5.84 7.53 6.44
CA ASN A 60 -7.03 8.11 7.01
C ASN A 60 -7.37 7.44 8.35
N TYR A 61 -6.83 7.96 9.45
CA TYR A 61 -7.19 7.58 10.82
C TYR A 61 -8.72 7.56 11.05
N SER A 62 -9.47 8.39 10.30
CA SER A 62 -10.93 8.44 10.33
C SER A 62 -11.61 7.12 9.96
N TYR A 63 -10.98 6.26 9.16
CA TYR A 63 -11.58 4.98 8.77
C TYR A 63 -11.72 4.03 9.96
N ILE A 64 -10.70 3.93 10.81
CA ILE A 64 -10.70 3.03 11.97
C ILE A 64 -11.68 3.54 13.03
N PHE A 65 -11.66 4.84 13.34
CA PHE A 65 -12.52 5.43 14.38
C PHE A 65 -13.88 5.91 13.84
N GLY A 66 -14.18 5.59 12.58
CA GLY A 66 -15.37 6.01 11.88
C GLY A 66 -16.64 5.67 12.65
N GLY A 67 -17.39 6.72 12.99
CA GLY A 67 -18.69 6.70 13.67
C GLY A 67 -18.69 6.25 15.14
N VAL A 68 -17.54 6.29 15.83
CA VAL A 68 -17.52 6.50 17.28
C VAL A 68 -17.75 7.99 17.53
N ALA A 69 -18.78 8.35 18.30
CA ALA A 69 -19.02 9.74 18.66
C ALA A 69 -17.97 10.20 19.68
N LEU A 70 -17.15 11.19 19.32
CA LEU A 70 -16.09 11.75 20.16
C LEU A 70 -16.53 13.07 20.80
N THR A 71 -16.10 13.32 22.04
CA THR A 71 -16.24 14.64 22.65
C THR A 71 -15.35 15.67 21.94
N GLU A 72 -15.61 16.96 22.13
CA GLU A 72 -14.73 18.02 21.59
C GLU A 72 -13.29 17.86 22.11
N GLN A 73 -13.14 17.60 23.40
CA GLN A 73 -11.85 17.36 24.03
C GLN A 73 -11.10 16.17 23.40
N GLN A 74 -11.78 15.05 23.17
CA GLN A 74 -11.17 13.88 22.51
C GLN A 74 -10.75 14.20 21.07
N ARG A 75 -11.54 15.00 20.33
CA ARG A 75 -11.20 15.44 18.97
C ARG A 75 -9.96 16.33 18.95
N GLU A 76 -9.86 17.27 19.88
CA GLU A 76 -8.69 18.13 20.00
C GLU A 76 -7.42 17.33 20.36
N GLN A 77 -7.52 16.40 21.31
CA GLN A 77 -6.41 15.53 21.69
C GLN A 77 -5.95 14.66 20.51
N MET A 78 -6.89 14.07 19.77
CA MET A 78 -6.58 13.30 18.56
C MET A 78 -5.92 14.16 17.48
N TRP A 79 -6.43 15.38 17.26
CA TRP A 79 -5.85 16.30 16.28
C TRP A 79 -4.41 16.67 16.63
N ASN A 80 -4.13 16.96 17.90
CA ASN A 80 -2.79 17.27 18.37
C ASN A 80 -1.83 16.09 18.18
N LEU A 81 -2.26 14.87 18.51
CA LEU A 81 -1.48 13.64 18.29
C LEU A 81 -1.13 13.44 16.82
N VAL A 82 -2.12 13.53 15.93
CA VAL A 82 -1.90 13.35 14.49
C VAL A 82 -1.00 14.44 13.93
N LYS A 83 -1.19 15.69 14.36
CA LYS A 83 -0.37 16.83 13.90
C LYS A 83 1.09 16.68 14.30
N GLU A 84 1.37 16.22 15.51
CA GLU A 84 2.73 15.96 15.99
C GLU A 84 3.38 14.86 15.18
N GLN A 85 2.67 13.74 14.96
CA GLN A 85 3.24 12.57 14.30
C GLN A 85 3.37 12.73 12.78
N HIS A 86 2.62 13.64 12.17
CA HIS A 86 2.67 13.90 10.74
C HIS A 86 4.08 14.25 10.23
N GLN A 87 4.93 14.87 11.05
CA GLN A 87 6.30 15.19 10.69
C GLN A 87 7.17 13.94 10.46
N TYR A 88 6.90 12.86 11.19
CA TYR A 88 7.61 11.58 11.06
C TYR A 88 7.05 10.73 9.92
N GLU A 89 5.76 10.83 9.63
CA GLU A 89 5.13 10.13 8.53
C GLU A 89 5.53 10.71 7.17
N GLN A 90 5.63 12.04 7.05
CA GLN A 90 5.86 12.72 5.78
C GLN A 90 7.04 12.14 4.95
N PRO A 91 8.23 11.91 5.52
CA PRO A 91 9.33 11.26 4.80
C PRO A 91 9.05 9.81 4.37
N LEU A 92 8.25 9.07 5.15
CA LEU A 92 7.85 7.70 4.83
C LEU A 92 6.79 7.66 3.72
N ILE A 93 5.89 8.66 3.70
CA ILE A 93 4.86 8.86 2.68
C ILE A 93 5.49 9.26 1.33
N ASP A 94 6.56 10.04 1.33
CA ASP A 94 7.25 10.41 0.08
C ASP A 94 8.04 9.24 -0.51
N MET A 95 7.32 8.39 -1.25
CA MET A 95 7.85 7.29 -2.05
C MET A 95 8.02 7.67 -3.53
N ARG A 96 8.07 8.97 -3.87
CA ARG A 96 8.12 9.41 -5.28
C ARG A 96 9.36 8.90 -6.00
N ALA A 97 10.51 8.91 -5.34
CA ALA A 97 11.76 8.43 -5.94
C ALA A 97 11.71 6.92 -6.20
N GLU A 98 11.12 6.16 -5.29
CA GLU A 98 11.00 4.72 -5.35
C GLU A 98 10.05 4.28 -6.47
N HIS A 99 8.91 4.96 -6.61
CA HIS A 99 7.98 4.68 -7.70
C HIS A 99 8.56 5.09 -9.06
N ARG A 100 9.31 6.20 -9.14
CA ARG A 100 10.02 6.58 -10.36
C ARG A 100 11.02 5.51 -10.79
N LYS A 101 11.80 4.97 -9.84
CA LYS A 101 12.75 3.89 -10.12
C LYS A 101 12.03 2.61 -10.58
N LEU A 102 10.95 2.22 -9.90
CA LEU A 102 10.16 1.06 -10.32
C LEU A 102 9.59 1.24 -11.74
N ASN A 103 9.04 2.41 -12.07
CA ASN A 103 8.55 2.71 -13.42
C ASN A 103 9.65 2.63 -14.48
N ALA A 104 10.86 3.08 -14.14
CA ALA A 104 12.01 2.98 -15.06
C ALA A 104 12.40 1.51 -15.32
N LEU A 105 12.37 0.66 -14.29
CA LEU A 105 12.63 -0.78 -14.44
C LEU A 105 11.56 -1.47 -15.29
N LEU A 106 10.30 -1.07 -15.16
CA LEU A 106 9.20 -1.62 -15.96
C LEU A 106 9.22 -1.18 -17.43
N ALA A 107 9.86 -0.05 -17.72
CA ALA A 107 10.00 0.48 -19.08
C ALA A 107 11.31 0.06 -19.78
N ALA A 108 12.16 -0.74 -19.12
CA ALA A 108 13.38 -1.26 -19.69
C ALA A 108 13.10 -2.26 -20.83
N GLU A 109 14.04 -2.38 -21.77
CA GLU A 109 13.92 -3.31 -22.91
C GLU A 109 13.93 -4.78 -22.45
N ASP A 110 14.80 -5.10 -21.48
CA ASP A 110 14.89 -6.40 -20.83
C ASP A 110 14.38 -6.34 -19.38
N PHE A 111 13.70 -7.40 -18.95
CA PHE A 111 13.19 -7.51 -17.58
C PHE A 111 14.26 -8.02 -16.62
N ASP A 112 14.74 -7.15 -15.75
CA ASP A 112 15.62 -7.51 -14.63
C ASP A 112 14.79 -7.81 -13.36
N GLU A 113 14.45 -9.08 -13.17
CA GLU A 113 13.69 -9.55 -12.01
C GLU A 113 14.39 -9.23 -10.68
N ALA A 114 15.73 -9.30 -10.64
CA ALA A 114 16.48 -9.09 -9.43
C ALA A 114 16.40 -7.63 -8.98
N GLU A 115 16.56 -6.68 -9.90
CA GLU A 115 16.49 -5.26 -9.60
C GLU A 115 15.05 -4.82 -9.28
N VAL A 116 14.05 -5.38 -9.96
CA VAL A 116 12.63 -5.16 -9.62
C VAL A 116 12.33 -5.65 -8.21
N ARG A 117 12.79 -6.85 -7.85
CA ARG A 117 12.60 -7.41 -6.51
C ARG A 117 13.25 -6.54 -5.43
N LEU A 118 14.49 -6.12 -5.61
CA LEU A 118 15.18 -5.22 -4.68
C LEU A 118 14.43 -3.89 -4.52
N GLN A 119 13.91 -3.34 -5.62
CA GLN A 119 13.16 -2.09 -5.57
C GLN A 119 11.82 -2.24 -4.84
N LEU A 120 11.13 -3.37 -5.00
CA LEU A 120 9.91 -3.69 -4.27
C LEU A 120 10.16 -3.97 -2.79
N GLU A 121 11.26 -4.65 -2.44
CA GLU A 121 11.68 -4.85 -1.04
C GLU A 121 11.87 -3.50 -0.33
N LYS A 122 12.54 -2.54 -0.98
CA LYS A 122 12.70 -1.18 -0.44
C LYS A 122 11.36 -0.44 -0.23
N ILE A 123 10.42 -0.60 -1.16
CA ILE A 123 9.07 -0.03 -1.03
C ILE A 123 8.32 -0.70 0.13
N ALA A 124 8.43 -2.03 0.26
CA ALA A 124 7.82 -2.80 1.33
C ALA A 124 8.33 -2.36 2.71
N GLU A 125 9.64 -2.17 2.87
CA GLU A 125 10.24 -1.69 4.12
C GLU A 125 9.66 -0.34 4.55
N LYS A 126 9.55 0.63 3.62
CA LYS A 126 8.93 1.94 3.90
C LYS A 126 7.46 1.80 4.30
N ASN A 127 6.70 0.97 3.59
CA ASN A 127 5.30 0.73 3.89
C ASN A 127 5.10 0.07 5.27
N VAL A 128 5.98 -0.86 5.65
CA VAL A 128 5.94 -1.49 6.98
C VAL A 128 6.25 -0.46 8.06
N ALA A 129 7.30 0.33 7.90
CA ALA A 129 7.66 1.38 8.87
C ALA A 129 6.49 2.36 9.08
N LEU A 130 5.89 2.82 7.98
CA LEU A 130 4.74 3.71 8.03
C LEU A 130 3.52 3.05 8.67
N GLY A 131 3.21 1.80 8.30
CA GLY A 131 2.13 1.02 8.91
C GLY A 131 2.26 0.91 10.43
N VAL A 132 3.48 0.74 10.94
CA VAL A 132 3.76 0.72 12.38
C VAL A 132 3.50 2.08 13.02
N GLU A 133 3.89 3.19 12.40
CA GLU A 133 3.60 4.54 12.91
C GLU A 133 2.09 4.80 13.02
N ILE A 134 1.34 4.45 11.98
CA ILE A 134 -0.12 4.59 11.94
C ILE A 134 -0.78 3.72 13.01
N ALA A 135 -0.31 2.47 13.17
CA ALA A 135 -0.81 1.58 14.20
C ALA A 135 -0.55 2.12 15.61
N ARG A 136 0.61 2.76 15.82
CA ARG A 136 0.94 3.40 17.10
C ARG A 136 0.00 4.55 17.42
N ILE A 137 -0.24 5.46 16.48
CA ILE A 137 -1.21 6.55 16.66
C ILE A 137 -2.61 5.99 16.89
N GLY A 138 -3.00 4.99 16.10
CA GLY A 138 -4.27 4.28 16.29
C GLY A 138 -4.42 3.74 17.72
N ASN A 139 -3.36 3.15 18.28
CA ASN A 139 -3.38 2.72 19.68
C ASN A 139 -3.52 3.90 20.65
N GLN A 140 -2.81 5.02 20.44
CA GLN A 140 -2.92 6.21 21.29
C GLN A 140 -4.34 6.79 21.27
N ILE A 141 -4.95 6.91 20.09
CA ILE A 141 -6.35 7.35 19.95
C ILE A 141 -7.29 6.38 20.66
N TYR A 142 -7.07 5.06 20.52
CA TYR A 142 -7.85 4.06 21.23
C TYR A 142 -7.82 4.26 22.74
N GLN A 143 -6.69 4.67 23.33
CA GLN A 143 -6.60 4.93 24.77
C GLN A 143 -7.40 6.15 25.23
N LEU A 144 -7.67 7.12 24.35
CA LEU A 144 -8.50 8.29 24.65
C LEU A 144 -10.00 7.95 24.76
N LEU A 145 -10.42 6.79 24.27
CA LEU A 145 -11.81 6.38 24.24
C LEU A 145 -12.31 5.91 25.62
N THR A 146 -13.57 6.20 25.91
CA THR A 146 -14.28 5.63 27.07
C THR A 146 -14.50 4.12 26.87
N PRO A 147 -14.76 3.35 27.94
CA PRO A 147 -15.05 1.92 27.84
C PRO A 147 -16.20 1.61 26.85
N GLU A 148 -17.26 2.42 26.84
CA GLU A 148 -18.42 2.24 25.97
C GLU A 148 -18.05 2.49 24.50
N GLN A 149 -17.27 3.54 24.23
CA GLN A 149 -16.74 3.84 22.90
C GLN A 149 -15.82 2.72 22.39
N LYS A 150 -14.99 2.15 23.26
CA LYS A 150 -14.10 1.02 22.94
C LYS A 150 -14.90 -0.23 22.54
N GLU A 151 -15.98 -0.55 23.25
CA GLU A 151 -16.85 -1.68 22.91
C GLU A 151 -17.58 -1.46 21.58
N LEU A 152 -18.10 -0.25 21.34
CA LEU A 152 -18.70 0.10 20.05
C LEU A 152 -17.71 -0.09 18.90
N LEU A 153 -16.47 0.37 19.07
CA LEU A 153 -15.42 0.23 18.07
C LEU A 153 -15.07 -1.25 17.81
N LYS A 154 -14.88 -2.07 18.85
CA LYS A 154 -14.60 -3.51 18.70
C LYS A 154 -15.70 -4.22 17.91
N ASN A 155 -16.96 -3.91 18.18
CA ASN A 155 -18.08 -4.51 17.47
C ASN A 155 -18.09 -4.14 15.99
N ARG A 156 -17.75 -2.89 15.64
CA ARG A 156 -17.62 -2.47 14.25
C ARG A 156 -16.47 -3.16 13.53
N LEU A 157 -15.29 -3.24 14.16
CA LEU A 157 -14.15 -3.93 13.57
C LEU A 157 -14.46 -5.40 13.26
N LYS A 158 -15.19 -6.09 14.15
CA LYS A 158 -15.69 -7.45 13.89
C LYS A 158 -16.62 -7.51 12.67
N GLN A 159 -17.57 -6.57 12.56
CA GLN A 159 -18.49 -6.52 11.41
C GLN A 159 -17.76 -6.22 10.09
N MET A 160 -16.75 -5.36 10.13
CA MET A 160 -15.92 -5.05 8.96
C MET A 160 -15.17 -6.29 8.47
N ASN A 161 -14.57 -7.07 9.37
CA ASN A 161 -13.89 -8.32 9.01
C ASN A 161 -14.85 -9.31 8.35
N VAL A 162 -16.05 -9.49 8.92
CA VAL A 162 -17.09 -10.37 8.33
C VAL A 162 -17.52 -9.91 6.93
N ARG A 163 -17.48 -8.61 6.63
CA ARG A 163 -17.82 -8.09 5.30
C ARG A 163 -16.72 -8.37 4.27
N LEU A 164 -15.45 -8.42 4.69
CA LEU A 164 -14.32 -8.70 3.79
C LEU A 164 -14.20 -10.19 3.44
N GLU A 165 -14.78 -11.06 4.26
CA GLU A 165 -14.79 -12.52 4.05
C GLU A 165 -15.93 -13.01 3.13
N LYS A 166 -16.80 -12.11 2.67
CA LYS A 166 -17.93 -12.40 1.77
C LYS A 166 -17.64 -11.95 0.35
#